data_AF-A0A2A6DY02-F1
#
_entry.id   AF-A0A2A6DY02-F1
#
_cell.length_a   1.000
_cell.length_b   1.000
_cell.length_c   1.000
_cell.angle_alpha   90.00
_cell.angle_beta   90.00
_cell.angle_gamma   90.00
#
_symmetry.space_group_name_H-M   'P 1'
#
loop_
_entity.id
_entity.type
_entity.pdbx_description
1 polymer ?
#
loop_
_entity_poly.entity_id
_entity_poly.type
_entity_poly.pdbx_seq_one_letter_code
_entity_poly.pdbx_strand_id
1 'polypeptide(L)'
;MPTLEERIDAAVRVAQVGYPIGFVVAPIFKFDGWQDAYLALLVKLRERLKAVDTSDLTFELIQHRFTQTAKNAILKRYPNTKLKLMMDETDRRIKWGRYGRFKYVYKPDVAGMLEEWFRRSIADLFPEAKIEYFV
;
A
#
# COMPACT_ATOMS: atom_id res chain seq x y z
N MET A 1 1.60 11.64 -15.40
CA MET A 1 1.83 11.06 -14.07
C MET A 1 3.04 10.16 -14.19
N PRO A 2 4.02 10.22 -13.27
CA PRO A 2 5.19 9.36 -13.34
C PRO A 2 4.78 7.90 -13.17
N THR A 3 5.35 7.06 -14.02
CA THR A 3 5.26 5.60 -13.99
C THR A 3 5.90 5.04 -12.72
N LEU A 4 5.69 3.76 -12.45
CA LEU A 4 6.34 3.08 -11.33
C LEU A 4 7.87 3.14 -11.45
N GLU A 5 8.41 2.93 -12.65
CA GLU A 5 9.85 2.87 -12.86
C GLU A 5 10.52 4.23 -12.66
N GLU A 6 9.90 5.31 -13.17
CA GLU A 6 10.39 6.67 -12.95
C GLU A 6 10.42 7.05 -11.46
N ARG A 7 9.45 6.57 -10.67
CA ARG A 7 9.41 6.80 -9.21
C ARG A 7 10.53 6.05 -8.49
N ILE A 8 10.78 4.80 -8.87
CA ILE A 8 11.86 4.00 -8.30
C ILE A 8 13.22 4.61 -8.66
N ASP A 9 13.42 5.03 -9.90
CA ASP A 9 14.67 5.67 -10.34
C ASP A 9 14.91 7.02 -9.67
N ALA A 10 13.85 7.78 -9.40
CA ALA A 10 13.95 8.97 -8.58
C ALA A 10 14.41 8.64 -7.14
N ALA A 11 13.85 7.60 -6.52
CA ALA A 11 14.25 7.18 -5.18
C ALA A 11 15.72 6.72 -5.14
N VAL A 12 16.17 5.96 -6.14
CA VAL A 12 17.58 5.51 -6.27
C VAL A 12 18.52 6.72 -6.33
N ARG A 13 18.23 7.72 -7.17
CA ARG A 13 19.06 8.93 -7.30
C ARG A 13 19.16 9.71 -6.00
N VAL A 14 18.05 9.82 -5.27
CA VAL A 14 17.99 10.53 -3.98
C VAL A 14 18.78 9.78 -2.91
N ALA A 15 18.72 8.44 -2.90
CA ALA A 15 19.49 7.62 -1.97
C ALA A 15 20.99 7.64 -2.26
N GLN A 16 21.40 7.67 -3.54
CA GLN A 16 22.81 7.75 -3.94
C GLN A 16 23.51 9.02 -3.46
N VAL A 17 22.77 10.11 -3.22
CA VAL A 17 23.32 11.35 -2.66
C VAL A 17 23.12 11.46 -1.14
N GLY A 18 22.75 10.35 -0.48
CA GLY A 18 22.77 10.21 0.98
C GLY A 18 21.47 10.57 1.70
N TYR A 19 20.36 10.81 0.99
CA TYR A 19 19.07 11.01 1.67
C TYR A 19 18.47 9.68 2.10
N PRO A 20 17.83 9.63 3.30
CA PRO A 20 17.04 8.49 3.69
C PRO A 20 15.85 8.32 2.74
N ILE A 21 15.55 7.07 2.39
CA ILE A 21 14.43 6.72 1.52
C ILE A 21 13.42 5.84 2.26
N GLY A 22 12.16 5.97 1.85
CA GLY A 22 11.06 5.16 2.34
C GLY A 22 9.97 5.00 1.29
N PHE A 23 9.18 3.94 1.40
CA PHE A 23 8.09 3.66 0.47
C PHE A 23 6.75 3.54 1.18
N VAL A 24 5.75 4.22 0.62
CA VAL A 24 4.36 4.10 1.05
C VAL A 24 3.65 3.12 0.10
N VAL A 25 3.29 1.94 0.59
CA VAL A 25 2.48 0.97 -0.17
C VAL A 25 1.01 1.28 0.11
N ALA A 26 0.41 2.08 -0.79
CA ALA A 26 -0.94 2.55 -0.62
C ALA A 26 -1.65 2.85 -1.95
N PRO A 27 -2.98 2.66 -2.02
CA PRO A 27 -3.78 1.84 -1.11
C PRO A 27 -3.57 0.34 -1.36
N ILE A 28 -3.52 -0.46 -0.29
CA ILE A 28 -3.45 -1.92 -0.39
C ILE A 28 -4.85 -2.48 -0.68
N PHE A 29 -4.98 -3.24 -1.77
CA PHE A 29 -6.21 -3.89 -2.19
C PHE A 29 -6.11 -5.40 -2.07
N LYS A 30 -7.18 -6.05 -1.61
CA LYS A 30 -7.38 -7.49 -1.73
C LYS A 30 -8.17 -7.76 -3.01
N PHE A 31 -7.55 -8.49 -3.93
CA PHE A 31 -8.13 -8.98 -5.18
C PHE A 31 -7.54 -10.34 -5.50
N ASP A 32 -8.11 -11.08 -6.44
CA ASP A 32 -7.58 -12.40 -6.79
C ASP A 32 -6.16 -12.27 -7.38
N GLY A 33 -5.19 -12.99 -6.82
CA GLY A 33 -3.78 -12.86 -7.20
C GLY A 33 -3.05 -11.66 -6.60
N TRP A 34 -3.60 -10.99 -5.57
CA TRP A 34 -2.95 -9.85 -4.93
C TRP A 34 -1.54 -10.17 -4.41
N GLN A 35 -1.34 -11.36 -3.84
CA GLN A 35 -0.04 -11.77 -3.29
C GLN A 35 1.05 -11.78 -4.36
N ASP A 36 0.79 -12.42 -5.50
CA ASP A 36 1.74 -12.47 -6.62
C ASP A 36 2.02 -11.08 -7.19
N ALA A 37 0.98 -10.26 -7.32
CA ALA A 37 1.12 -8.90 -7.82
C ALA A 37 1.98 -8.02 -6.91
N TYR A 38 1.76 -8.08 -5.59
CA TYR A 38 2.57 -7.32 -4.64
C TYR A 38 3.97 -7.92 -4.46
N LEU A 39 4.13 -9.24 -4.57
CA LEU A 39 5.46 -9.87 -4.54
C LEU A 39 6.29 -9.41 -5.74
N ALA A 40 5.71 -9.42 -6.93
CA ALA A 40 6.36 -8.90 -8.14
C ALA A 40 6.76 -7.42 -8.00
N LEU A 41 5.92 -6.60 -7.36
CA LEU A 41 6.24 -5.21 -7.03
C LEU A 41 7.46 -5.11 -6.11
N LEU A 42 7.46 -5.85 -5.00
CA LEU A 42 8.55 -5.81 -4.02
C LEU A 42 9.86 -6.37 -4.59
N VAL A 43 9.81 -7.43 -5.39
CA VAL A 43 10.97 -7.98 -6.10
C VAL A 43 11.52 -6.95 -7.09
N LYS A 44 10.68 -6.33 -7.92
CA LYS A 44 11.12 -5.27 -8.84
C LYS A 44 11.78 -4.10 -8.08
N LEU A 45 11.23 -3.73 -6.93
CA LEU A 45 11.79 -2.70 -6.07
C LEU A 45 13.17 -3.10 -5.53
N ARG A 46 13.30 -4.34 -5.02
CA ARG A 46 14.56 -4.88 -4.51
C ARG A 46 15.64 -4.89 -5.58
N GLU A 47 15.31 -5.35 -6.79
CA GLU A 47 16.23 -5.37 -7.93
C GLU A 47 16.79 -3.98 -8.24
N ARG A 48 15.96 -2.94 -8.21
CA ARG A 48 16.39 -1.56 -8.50
C ARG A 48 17.21 -0.93 -7.37
N LEU A 49 17.04 -1.38 -6.14
CA LEU A 49 17.75 -0.85 -4.97
C LEU A 49 19.04 -1.63 -4.64
N LYS A 50 19.46 -2.62 -5.45
CA LYS A 50 20.67 -3.41 -5.20
C LYS A 50 21.96 -2.58 -5.03
N ALA A 51 22.04 -1.43 -5.70
CA ALA A 51 23.21 -0.55 -5.68
C ALA A 51 23.10 0.57 -4.62
N VAL A 52 22.12 0.49 -3.73
CA VAL A 52 21.81 1.52 -2.73
C VAL A 52 21.84 0.88 -1.35
N ASP A 53 22.35 1.60 -0.36
CA ASP A 53 22.24 1.19 1.04
C ASP A 53 20.76 1.23 1.50
N THR A 54 20.25 0.09 1.95
CA THR A 54 18.86 -0.07 2.40
C THR A 54 18.74 -0.29 3.91
N SER A 55 19.81 -0.08 4.68
CA SER A 55 19.83 -0.33 6.13
C SER A 55 18.85 0.54 6.93
N ASP A 56 18.58 1.76 6.47
CA ASP A 56 17.58 2.68 7.06
C ASP A 56 16.30 2.82 6.21
N LEU A 57 16.03 1.85 5.32
CA LEU A 57 14.84 1.86 4.48
C LEU A 57 13.57 1.71 5.33
N THR A 58 12.58 2.57 5.10
CA THR A 58 11.28 2.49 5.79
C THR A 58 10.13 2.12 4.85
N PHE A 59 9.12 1.44 5.40
CA PHE A 59 7.86 1.13 4.72
C PHE A 59 6.66 1.58 5.55
N GLU A 60 5.72 2.25 4.88
CA GLU A 60 4.40 2.61 5.43
C GLU A 60 3.33 1.86 4.66
N LEU A 61 2.49 1.09 5.37
CA LEU A 61 1.49 0.23 4.76
C LEU A 61 0.09 0.77 5.04
N ILE A 62 -0.67 1.07 3.99
CA ILE A 62 -2.00 1.68 4.13
C ILE A 62 -3.03 0.87 3.35
N GLN A 63 -3.94 0.24 4.07
CA GLN A 63 -5.04 -0.49 3.47
C GLN A 63 -6.04 0.45 2.79
N HIS A 64 -6.66 -0.03 1.72
CA HIS A 64 -7.74 0.69 1.08
C HIS A 64 -8.87 1.02 2.08
N ARG A 65 -9.30 2.28 2.05
CA ARG A 65 -10.37 2.81 2.89
C ARG A 65 -11.17 3.86 2.13
N PHE A 66 -12.45 3.97 2.44
CA PHE A 66 -13.33 4.96 1.79
C PHE A 66 -14.43 5.44 2.72
N THR A 67 -15.08 6.55 2.35
CA THR A 67 -16.30 7.05 2.99
C THR A 67 -17.47 6.91 2.02
N GLN A 68 -18.71 6.95 2.54
CA GLN A 68 -19.89 6.89 1.67
C GLN A 68 -19.91 8.02 0.64
N THR A 69 -19.56 9.24 1.07
CA THR A 69 -19.46 10.41 0.21
C THR A 69 -18.42 10.18 -0.90
N ALA A 70 -17.26 9.63 -0.58
CA ALA A 70 -16.22 9.34 -1.56
C ALA A 70 -16.68 8.26 -2.56
N LYS A 71 -17.33 7.20 -2.10
CA LYS A 71 -17.92 6.15 -2.96
C LYS A 71 -18.89 6.76 -3.98
N ASN A 72 -19.85 7.55 -3.51
CA ASN A 72 -20.84 8.19 -4.38
C ASN A 72 -20.19 9.14 -5.40
N ALA A 73 -19.21 9.94 -4.96
CA ALA A 73 -18.48 10.85 -5.84
C ALA A 73 -17.66 10.11 -6.91
N ILE A 74 -16.98 9.01 -6.54
CA ILE A 74 -16.20 8.17 -7.46
C ILE A 74 -17.13 7.53 -8.50
N LEU A 75 -18.25 6.94 -8.08
CA LEU A 75 -19.18 6.27 -8.99
C LEU A 75 -19.86 7.25 -9.95
N LYS A 76 -20.12 8.49 -9.52
CA LYS A 76 -20.64 9.55 -10.39
C LYS A 76 -19.61 10.01 -11.43
N ARG A 77 -18.34 10.15 -11.02
CA ARG A 77 -17.26 10.66 -11.89
C ARG A 77 -16.68 9.59 -12.82
N TYR A 78 -16.65 8.34 -12.36
CA TYR A 78 -16.09 7.20 -13.08
C TYR A 78 -17.07 6.01 -13.06
N PRO A 79 -18.17 6.08 -13.85
CA PRO A 79 -19.24 5.08 -13.79
C PRO A 79 -18.78 3.64 -14.08
N ASN A 80 -17.77 3.49 -14.94
CA ASN A 80 -17.23 2.20 -15.38
C ASN A 80 -16.01 1.73 -14.56
N THR A 81 -15.78 2.30 -13.37
CA THR A 81 -14.63 1.93 -12.54
C THR A 81 -14.75 0.54 -11.95
N LYS A 82 -13.69 -0.27 -12.08
CA LYS A 82 -13.58 -1.57 -11.39
C LYS A 82 -13.50 -1.43 -9.87
N LEU A 83 -13.19 -0.22 -9.35
CA LEU A 83 -13.20 0.07 -7.91
C LEU A 83 -14.55 -0.19 -7.26
N LYS A 84 -15.65 -0.15 -8.03
CA LYS A 84 -16.99 -0.47 -7.53
C LYS A 84 -17.03 -1.83 -6.84
N LEU A 85 -16.32 -2.84 -7.38
CA LEU A 85 -16.24 -4.19 -6.83
C LEU A 85 -15.46 -4.24 -5.51
N MET A 86 -14.58 -3.28 -5.26
CA MET A 86 -13.74 -3.21 -4.05
C MET A 86 -14.32 -2.30 -2.96
N MET A 87 -15.44 -1.64 -3.25
CA MET A 87 -16.12 -0.69 -2.36
C MET A 87 -17.47 -1.24 -1.85
N ASP A 88 -17.61 -2.56 -1.81
CA ASP A 88 -18.72 -3.19 -1.10
C ASP A 88 -18.58 -2.93 0.41
N GLU A 89 -19.66 -2.52 1.05
CA GLU A 89 -19.69 -2.20 2.47
C GLU A 89 -19.84 -3.46 3.33
N THR A 90 -20.41 -4.53 2.79
CA THR A 90 -20.62 -5.83 3.47
C THR A 90 -19.30 -6.56 3.78
N ASP A 91 -18.27 -6.32 2.96
CA ASP A 91 -16.91 -6.82 3.13
C ASP A 91 -16.04 -5.93 4.03
N ARG A 92 -16.62 -4.88 4.59
CA ARG A 92 -15.91 -3.85 5.35
C ARG A 92 -16.42 -3.77 6.78
N ARG A 93 -15.63 -3.14 7.63
CA ARG A 93 -16.08 -2.65 8.94
C ARG A 93 -15.99 -1.13 8.98
N ILE A 94 -16.85 -0.54 9.79
CA ILE A 94 -16.87 0.89 10.05
C ILE A 94 -15.81 1.20 11.13
N LYS A 95 -14.92 2.15 10.83
CA LYS A 95 -13.98 2.72 11.80
C LYS A 95 -14.34 4.18 12.04
N TRP A 96 -14.77 4.49 13.25
CA TRP A 96 -15.11 5.84 13.68
C TRP A 96 -13.84 6.66 13.94
N GLY A 97 -13.83 7.89 13.43
CA GLY A 97 -12.81 8.90 13.72
C GLY A 97 -13.22 9.80 14.88
N ARG A 98 -12.25 10.55 15.41
CA ARG A 98 -12.39 11.42 16.58
C ARG A 98 -13.51 12.48 16.48
N TYR A 99 -13.89 12.89 15.27
CA TYR A 99 -14.86 13.96 15.01
C TYR A 99 -16.15 13.46 14.33
N GLY A 100 -16.60 12.24 14.65
CA GLY A 100 -17.86 11.68 14.14
C GLY A 100 -17.82 11.24 12.67
N ARG A 101 -16.72 11.48 11.93
CA ARG A 101 -16.52 10.94 10.58
C ARG A 101 -16.12 9.47 10.68
N PHE A 102 -16.80 8.61 9.93
CA PHE A 102 -16.42 7.21 9.81
C PHE A 102 -15.86 6.88 8.43
N LYS A 103 -15.14 5.77 8.36
CA LYS A 103 -14.61 5.21 7.12
C LYS A 103 -14.76 3.69 7.12
N TYR A 104 -14.95 3.14 5.94
CA TYR A 104 -14.94 1.70 5.69
C TYR A 104 -13.49 1.23 5.52
N VAL A 105 -13.10 0.21 6.28
CA VAL A 105 -11.79 -0.49 6.20
C VAL A 105 -12.02 -1.99 6.10
N TYR A 106 -10.99 -2.79 5.78
CA TYR A 106 -11.17 -4.25 5.83
C TYR A 106 -11.52 -4.71 7.25
N LYS A 107 -12.25 -5.83 7.31
CA LYS A 107 -12.50 -6.56 8.55
C LYS A 107 -11.17 -7.02 9.18
N PRO A 108 -11.12 -7.25 10.52
CA PRO A 108 -9.87 -7.47 11.23
C PRO A 108 -9.08 -8.68 10.71
N ASP A 109 -9.79 -9.75 10.34
CA ASP A 109 -9.24 -10.97 9.73
C ASP A 109 -8.50 -10.67 8.43
N VAL A 110 -9.16 -9.96 7.50
CA VAL A 110 -8.55 -9.60 6.21
C VAL A 110 -7.41 -8.59 6.41
N ALA A 111 -7.58 -7.60 7.28
CA ALA A 111 -6.54 -6.62 7.58
C ALA A 111 -5.30 -7.29 8.18
N GLY A 112 -5.48 -8.22 9.13
CA GLY A 112 -4.39 -8.99 9.74
C GLY A 112 -3.66 -9.88 8.73
N MET A 113 -4.40 -10.57 7.86
CA MET A 113 -3.82 -11.36 6.77
C MET A 113 -2.95 -10.50 5.83
N LEU A 114 -3.44 -9.32 5.44
CA LEU A 114 -2.68 -8.39 4.60
C LEU A 114 -1.42 -7.93 5.34
N GLU A 115 -1.56 -7.46 6.58
CA GLU A 115 -0.43 -6.97 7.38
C GLU A 115 0.65 -8.04 7.56
N GLU A 116 0.27 -9.25 7.98
CA GLU A 116 1.20 -10.34 8.22
C GLU A 116 1.96 -10.73 6.94
N TRP A 117 1.25 -10.83 5.81
CA TRP A 117 1.87 -11.16 4.54
C TRP A 117 2.86 -10.10 4.08
N PHE A 118 2.51 -8.81 4.19
CA PHE A 118 3.42 -7.72 3.82
C PHE A 118 4.64 -7.69 4.75
N ARG A 119 4.44 -7.84 6.07
CA ARG A 119 5.54 -7.87 7.03
C ARG A 119 6.54 -8.97 6.71
N ARG A 120 6.04 -10.18 6.42
CA ARG A 120 6.87 -11.32 6.03
C ARG A 120 7.60 -11.08 4.72
N SER A 121 6.87 -10.69 3.67
CA SER A 121 7.45 -10.49 2.33
C SER A 121 8.49 -9.37 2.30
N ILE A 122 8.27 -8.29 3.08
CA ILE A 122 9.24 -7.20 3.22
C ILE A 122 10.45 -7.68 4.02
N ALA A 123 10.29 -8.42 5.11
CA ALA A 123 11.42 -8.96 5.87
C ALA A 123 12.28 -9.92 5.02
N ASP A 124 11.66 -10.74 4.18
CA ASP A 124 12.38 -11.67 3.29
C ASP A 124 13.20 -10.94 2.21
N LEU A 125 12.70 -9.81 1.69
CA LEU A 125 13.36 -9.05 0.60
C LEU A 125 14.25 -7.91 1.10
N PHE A 126 13.94 -7.33 2.24
CA PHE A 126 14.59 -6.18 2.87
C PHE A 126 14.78 -6.43 4.39
N PRO A 127 15.72 -7.31 4.78
CA PRO A 127 15.86 -7.77 6.18
C PRO A 127 16.11 -6.66 7.21
N GLU A 128 16.71 -5.54 6.79
CA GLU A 128 17.04 -4.41 7.65
C GLU A 128 15.98 -3.29 7.62
N ALA A 129 14.99 -3.40 6.72
CA ALA A 129 13.99 -2.36 6.57
C ALA A 129 13.02 -2.31 7.75
N LYS A 130 12.60 -1.10 8.11
CA LYS A 130 11.65 -0.84 9.20
C LYS A 130 10.26 -0.65 8.62
N ILE A 131 9.27 -1.34 9.18
CA ILE A 131 7.86 -1.10 8.86
C ILE A 131 7.29 -0.19 9.94
N GLU A 132 7.09 1.08 9.61
CA GLU A 132 6.67 2.11 10.56
C GLU A 132 5.27 1.83 11.11
N TYR A 133 4.32 1.49 10.23
CA TYR A 133 2.96 1.17 10.62
C TYR A 133 2.16 0.46 9.52
N PHE A 134 1.06 -0.17 9.93
CA PHE A 134 -0.01 -0.65 9.07
C PHE A 134 -1.36 -0.04 9.52
N VAL A 135 -2.11 0.60 8.61
CA VAL A 135 -3.37 1.30 8.95
C VAL A 135 -4.49 1.11 7.95
#